data_AF-A0A7X6X3C2-F1
#
_entry.id   AF-A0A7X6X3C2-F1
#
_cell.length_a   1.000
_cell.length_b   1.000
_cell.length_c   1.000
_cell.angle_alpha   90.00
_cell.angle_beta   90.00
_cell.angle_gamma   90.00
#
_symmetry.space_group_name_H-M   'P 1'
#
loop_
_entity.id
_entity.type
_entity.pdbx_description
1 polymer ?
#
loop_
_entity_poly.entity_id
_entity_poly.type
_entity_poly.pdbx_seq_one_letter_code
_entity_poly.pdbx_strand_id
1 'polypeptide(L)' 'PAKPVTVEIPGIEILELEDAVQLLWKNQIYAESGMGCTGPIVMVAPEDSQIALEILKEHKYL' A
#
# COMPACT_ATOMS: atom_id res chain seq x y z
N PRO A 1 6.73 9.98 -14.06
CA PRO A 1 5.30 9.76 -14.36
C PRO A 1 4.72 8.87 -13.27
N ALA A 2 3.55 9.18 -12.71
CA ALA A 2 2.91 8.30 -11.73
C ALA A 2 2.54 6.97 -12.40
N LYS A 3 2.86 5.84 -11.77
CA LYS A 3 2.39 4.53 -12.24
C LYS A 3 0.89 4.43 -11.92
N PRO A 4 0.07 3.80 -12.78
CA PRO A 4 -1.33 3.57 -12.45
C PRO A 4 -1.44 2.59 -11.29
N VAL A 5 -1.96 3.06 -10.15
CA VAL A 5 -2.26 2.24 -8.98
C VAL A 5 -3.70 1.75 -9.06
N THR A 6 -3.90 0.53 -9.55
CA THR A 6 -5.25 -0.04 -9.77
C THR A 6 -5.62 -1.09 -8.74
N VAL A 7 -4.67 -1.52 -7.90
CA VAL A 7 -4.91 -2.54 -6.88
C VAL A 7 -4.99 -1.88 -5.52
N GLU A 8 -6.09 -2.11 -4.83
CA GLU A 8 -6.35 -1.59 -3.48
C GLU A 8 -6.05 -2.68 -2.46
N ILE A 9 -5.24 -2.34 -1.45
CA ILE A 9 -4.89 -3.19 -0.31
C ILE A 9 -5.59 -2.59 0.93
N PRO A 10 -6.75 -3.14 1.33
CA PRO A 10 -7.44 -2.72 2.55
C PRO A 10 -6.83 -3.35 3.80
N GLY A 11 -7.17 -2.81 4.96
CA GLY A 11 -6.79 -3.38 6.26
C GLY A 11 -5.60 -2.70 6.93
N ILE A 12 -5.12 -1.59 6.37
CA ILE A 12 -4.09 -0.76 6.98
C ILE A 12 -4.75 0.24 7.94
N GLU A 13 -4.22 0.36 9.15
CA GLU A 13 -4.70 1.33 10.12
C GLU A 13 -4.41 2.77 9.65
N ILE A 14 -5.33 3.70 9.88
CA ILE A 14 -5.18 5.09 9.41
C ILE A 14 -3.93 5.78 9.98
N LEU A 15 -3.54 5.41 11.21
CA LEU A 15 -2.34 5.93 11.88
C LEU A 15 -1.04 5.41 11.25
N GLU A 16 -1.10 4.26 10.59
CA GLU A 16 0.04 3.58 9.98
C GLU A 16 0.06 3.73 8.46
N LEU A 17 -0.97 4.37 7.88
CA LEU A 17 -1.16 4.47 6.43
C LEU A 17 -0.01 5.21 5.73
N GLU A 18 0.46 6.31 6.31
CA GLU A 18 1.60 7.06 5.77
C GLU A 18 2.89 6.25 5.87
N ASP A 19 3.12 5.57 6.99
CA ASP A 19 4.29 4.70 7.19
C ASP A 19 4.29 3.52 6.22
N ALA A 20 3.15 2.88 6.00
CA ALA A 20 2.98 1.78 5.04
C ALA A 20 3.30 2.24 3.60
N VAL A 21 2.81 3.40 3.19
CA VAL A 21 3.12 3.98 1.87
C VAL A 21 4.61 4.31 1.75
N GLN A 22 5.20 4.94 2.77
CA GLN A 22 6.63 5.26 2.77
C GLN A 22 7.51 4.00 2.78
N LEU A 23 7.09 2.94 3.47
CA LEU A 23 7.80 1.66 3.45
C LEU A 23 7.84 1.06 2.05
N LEU A 24 6.71 1.08 1.33
CA LEU A 24 6.65 0.62 -0.05
C LEU A 24 7.57 1.46 -0.95
N TRP A 25 7.57 2.79 -0.78
CA TRP A 25 8.48 3.67 -1.53
C TRP A 25 9.96 3.37 -1.25
N LYS A 26 10.33 3.09 0.00
CA LYS A 26 11.69 2.66 0.38
C LYS A 26 12.10 1.36 -0.30
N ASN A 27 11.13 0.50 -0.60
CA ASN A 27 11.32 -0.76 -1.34
C ASN A 27 11.15 -0.60 -2.86
N GLN A 28 11.19 0.63 -3.39
CA GLN A 28 11.02 0.96 -4.82
C GLN A 28 9.64 0.59 -5.39
N ILE A 29 8.64 0.42 -4.54
CA ILE A 29 7.24 0.19 -4.93
C ILE A 29 6.50 1.51 -4.86
N TYR A 30 5.90 1.93 -5.98
CA TYR A 30 5.04 3.11 -5.95
C TYR A 30 3.69 2.74 -5.34
N ALA A 31 3.32 3.50 -4.32
CA ALA A 31 2.07 3.33 -3.58
C ALA A 31 1.41 4.67 -3.30
N GLU A 32 0.10 4.70 -3.21
CA GLU A 32 -0.69 5.88 -2.82
C GLU A 32 -1.64 5.50 -1.69
N SER A 33 -1.90 6.43 -0.77
CA SER A 33 -2.91 6.24 0.27
C SER A 33 -4.29 6.66 -0.25
N GLY A 34 -5.32 5.97 0.21
CA GLY A 34 -6.71 6.27 -0.14
C GLY A 34 -7.68 5.91 0.98
N MET A 35 -8.95 6.20 0.75
CA MET A 35 -10.05 5.82 1.64
C MET A 35 -11.09 5.06 0.80
N GLY A 36 -11.07 3.74 0.92
CA GLY A 36 -12.03 2.86 0.28
C GLY A 36 -13.35 2.80 1.05
N CYS A 37 -14.32 2.05 0.53
CA CYS A 37 -15.64 1.90 1.16
C CYS A 37 -15.58 1.30 2.58
N THR A 38 -14.49 0.59 2.90
CA THR A 38 -14.29 -0.16 4.16
C THR A 38 -13.25 0.47 5.08
N GLY A 39 -12.70 1.63 4.74
CA GLY A 39 -11.68 2.31 5.55
C GLY A 39 -10.42 2.69 4.76
N PRO A 40 -9.28 2.87 5.44
CA PRO A 40 -8.02 3.23 4.81
C PRO A 40 -7.52 2.11 3.89
N ILE A 41 -7.02 2.50 2.72
CA ILE A 41 -6.48 1.58 1.72
C ILE A 41 -5.14 2.09 1.20
N VAL A 42 -4.26 1.15 0.83
CA VAL A 42 -3.04 1.44 0.09
C VAL A 42 -3.22 0.97 -1.34
N MET A 43 -3.02 1.86 -2.31
CA MET A 43 -3.16 1.58 -3.73
C MET A 43 -1.77 1.37 -4.35
N VAL A 44 -1.59 0.28 -5.10
CA VAL A 44 -0.33 -0.06 -5.77
C VAL A 44 -0.56 -0.51 -7.21
N ALA A 45 0.51 -0.52 -8.00
CA ALA A 45 0.47 -1.10 -9.34
C ALA A 45 0.24 -2.63 -9.26
N PRO A 46 -0.49 -3.23 -10.21
CA PRO A 46 -0.79 -4.67 -10.20
C PRO A 46 0.46 -5.57 -10.32
N GLU A 47 1.53 -5.07 -10.94
CA GLU A 47 2.82 -5.75 -11.00
C GLU A 47 3.53 -5.80 -9.64
N ASP A 48 3.31 -4.77 -8.81
CA ASP A 48 3.96 -4.61 -7.51
C ASP A 48 3.07 -5.14 -6.37
N SER A 49 1.81 -5.50 -6.64
CA SER A 49 0.83 -5.81 -5.60
C SER A 49 1.22 -6.99 -4.72
N GLN A 50 1.84 -8.03 -5.30
CA GLN A 50 2.22 -9.22 -4.56
C GLN A 50 3.39 -8.94 -3.60
N ILE A 51 4.40 -8.22 -4.09
CA ILE A 51 5.56 -7.81 -3.28
C ILE A 51 5.13 -6.82 -2.20
N ALA A 52 4.25 -5.86 -2.52
CA ALA A 52 3.70 -4.92 -1.55
C ALA A 52 2.99 -5.64 -0.41
N LEU A 53 2.18 -6.65 -0.72
CA LEU A 53 1.45 -7.46 0.27
C LEU A 53 2.40 -8.24 1.18
N GLU A 54 3.48 -8.78 0.63
CA GLU A 54 4.52 -9.48 1.42
C GLU A 54 5.24 -8.52 2.37
N ILE A 55 5.67 -7.36 1.88
CA ILE A 55 6.35 -6.33 2.69
C ILE A 55 5.44 -5.85 3.83
N LEU A 56 4.18 -5.54 3.52
CA LEU A 56 3.21 -5.06 4.52
C LEU A 56 2.92 -6.11 5.60
N LYS A 57 2.82 -7.39 5.23
CA LYS A 57 2.68 -8.50 6.19
C LYS A 57 3.92 -8.71 7.04
N GLU A 58 5.11 -8.65 6.44
CA GLU A 58 6.37 -8.80 7.18
C GLU A 58 6.53 -7.73 8.26
N HIS A 59 6.06 -6.51 7.96
CA HIS A 59 6.09 -5.37 8.87
C HIS A 59 4.85 -5.26 9.78
N LYS A 60 3.93 -6.25 9.74
CA LYS A 60 2.72 -6.35 10.58
C LYS A 60 1.70 -5.22 10.40
N TYR A 61 1.65 -4.63 9.21
CA TYR A 61 0.56 -3.73 8.83
C TYR A 61 -0.71 -4.49 8.40
N LEU A 62 -0.56 -5.78 8.04
CA LEU A 62 -1.62 -6.71 7.61
C LEU A 62 -1.61 -8.01 8.40
#